data_AF-A0A829GNL1-F1
#
_entry.id   AF-A0A829GNL1-F1
#
_cell.length_a   1.000
_cell.length_b   1.000
_cell.length_c   1.000
_cell.angle_alpha   90.00
_cell.angle_beta   90.00
_cell.angle_gamma   90.00
#
_symmetry.space_group_name_H-M   'P 1'
#
loop_
_entity.id
_entity.type
_entity.pdbx_description
1 polymer ?
#
loop_
_entity_poly.entity_id
_entity_poly.type
_entity_poly.pdbx_seq_one_letter_code
_entity_poly.pdbx_strand_id
1 'polypeptide(L)'
;TYALVVKESFAKRYDLHTISDLGKIAPSIRAGFDLEFIDRQDGYKGIQSKYGLQFKLDSMDASLRYQALDRGQINLTDGYTTDAQLRQYHLVALQDDKGLFPIYRGAPLMRTAFAEKHPQLVAALNKLAGQITEKQMQTMNYAVSVKNEKAATVAHRYLVQHGLLKEVR
;
A
#
# COMPACT_ATOMS: atom_id res chain seq x y z
N THR A 1 -3.73 1.59 -2.51
CA THR A 1 -5.09 1.44 -1.92
C THR A 1 -4.97 0.81 -0.54
N TYR A 2 -6.07 0.69 0.23
CA TYR A 2 -6.12 -0.14 1.44
C TYR A 2 -5.72 -1.59 1.12
N ALA A 3 -5.15 -2.26 2.10
CA ALA A 3 -4.70 -3.64 1.98
C ALA A 3 -4.79 -4.35 3.32
N LEU A 4 -4.89 -5.68 3.26
CA LEU A 4 -4.52 -6.54 4.36
C LEU A 4 -3.07 -6.98 4.19
N VAL A 5 -2.29 -6.84 5.25
CA VAL A 5 -0.84 -6.99 5.23
C VAL A 5 -0.41 -8.08 6.20
N VAL A 6 0.48 -8.95 5.74
CA VAL A 6 1.08 -10.04 6.51
C VAL A 6 2.60 -10.04 6.32
N LYS A 7 3.33 -10.77 7.17
CA LYS A 7 4.76 -11.04 6.93
C LYS A 7 4.93 -11.87 5.66
N GLU A 8 5.97 -11.59 4.88
CA GLU A 8 6.30 -12.37 3.69
C GLU A 8 6.54 -13.86 4.03
N SER A 9 7.20 -14.14 5.15
CA SER A 9 7.42 -15.52 5.62
C SER A 9 6.13 -16.23 6.03
N PHE A 10 5.15 -15.49 6.58
CA PHE A 10 3.83 -16.03 6.92
C PHE A 10 3.02 -16.31 5.66
N ALA A 11 3.02 -15.38 4.69
CA ALA A 11 2.38 -15.60 3.40
C ALA A 11 2.93 -16.82 2.68
N LYS A 12 4.26 -16.99 2.62
CA LYS A 12 4.90 -18.15 2.00
C LYS A 12 4.56 -19.47 2.70
N ARG A 13 4.50 -19.46 4.04
CA ARG A 13 4.20 -20.66 4.83
C ARG A 13 2.80 -21.20 4.54
N TYR A 14 1.83 -20.32 4.35
CA TYR A 14 0.42 -20.67 4.20
C TYR A 14 -0.10 -20.47 2.77
N ASP A 15 0.79 -20.21 1.81
CA ASP A 15 0.45 -19.98 0.39
C ASP A 15 -0.62 -18.87 0.22
N LEU A 16 -0.37 -17.73 0.86
CA LEU A 16 -1.28 -16.58 0.86
C LEU A 16 -0.89 -15.58 -0.24
N HIS A 17 -1.77 -15.42 -1.22
CA HIS A 17 -1.61 -14.43 -2.29
C HIS A 17 -2.75 -13.40 -2.27
N THR A 18 -3.93 -13.84 -1.88
CA THR A 18 -5.18 -13.07 -1.93
C THR A 18 -5.81 -12.96 -0.55
N ILE A 19 -6.78 -12.05 -0.39
CA ILE A 19 -7.58 -11.96 0.84
C ILE A 19 -8.39 -13.23 1.03
N SER A 20 -8.94 -13.82 -0.04
CA SER A 20 -9.66 -15.10 0.03
C SER A 20 -8.82 -16.25 0.60
N ASP A 21 -7.51 -16.27 0.38
CA ASP A 21 -6.61 -17.31 0.91
C ASP A 21 -6.58 -17.33 2.45
N LEU A 22 -6.86 -16.20 3.11
CA LEU A 22 -6.95 -16.14 4.58
C LEU A 22 -8.03 -17.07 5.13
N GLY A 23 -9.05 -17.43 4.33
CA GLY A 23 -10.10 -18.36 4.73
C GLY A 23 -9.57 -19.75 5.07
N LYS A 24 -8.46 -20.18 4.45
CA LYS A 24 -7.79 -21.47 4.71
C LYS A 24 -7.29 -21.56 6.16
N ILE A 25 -7.01 -20.42 6.79
CA ILE A 25 -6.34 -20.32 8.08
C ILE A 25 -7.02 -19.35 9.06
N ALA A 26 -8.25 -18.92 8.79
CA ALA A 26 -8.94 -17.88 9.56
C ALA A 26 -8.92 -18.12 11.10
N PRO A 27 -9.12 -19.36 11.62
CA PRO A 27 -9.03 -19.61 13.07
C PRO A 27 -7.65 -19.36 13.68
N SER A 28 -6.59 -19.39 12.86
CA SER A 28 -5.20 -19.11 13.26
C SER A 28 -4.80 -17.65 13.07
N ILE A 29 -5.68 -16.82 12.51
CA ILE A 29 -5.41 -15.39 12.31
C ILE A 29 -5.72 -14.61 13.58
N ARG A 30 -4.73 -13.83 14.01
CA ARG A 30 -4.86 -12.76 14.99
C ARG A 30 -4.56 -11.45 14.29
N ALA A 31 -5.62 -10.70 14.03
CA ALA A 31 -5.59 -9.46 13.29
C ALA A 31 -5.46 -8.27 14.24
N GLY A 32 -4.52 -7.38 13.94
CA GLY A 32 -4.39 -6.09 14.59
C GLY A 32 -4.84 -4.98 13.65
N PHE A 33 -5.97 -4.35 13.95
CA PHE A 33 -6.52 -3.29 13.11
C PHE A 33 -6.68 -2.00 13.91
N ASP A 34 -6.58 -0.86 13.22
CA ASP A 34 -7.01 0.40 13.81
C ASP A 34 -8.55 0.47 13.96
N LEU A 35 -9.01 1.32 14.88
CA LEU A 35 -10.43 1.42 15.21
C LEU A 35 -11.28 1.85 14.01
N GLU A 36 -10.75 2.71 13.15
CA GLU A 36 -11.46 3.19 11.98
C GLU A 36 -11.70 2.05 10.99
N PHE A 37 -10.66 1.26 10.69
CA PHE A 37 -10.74 0.13 9.79
C PHE A 37 -11.72 -0.94 10.27
N ILE A 38 -11.80 -1.18 11.59
CA ILE A 38 -12.75 -2.14 12.17
C ILE A 38 -14.20 -1.77 11.83
N ASP A 39 -14.53 -0.48 11.89
CA ASP A 39 -15.92 -0.02 11.80
C ASP A 39 -16.42 0.31 10.39
N ARG A 40 -15.52 0.40 9.41
CA ARG A 40 -15.81 0.79 8.03
C ARG A 40 -16.41 -0.33 7.17
N GLN A 41 -17.34 0.05 6.29
CA GLN A 41 -17.92 -0.86 5.29
C GLN A 41 -16.93 -1.21 4.17
N ASP A 42 -16.02 -0.30 3.85
CA ASP A 42 -14.84 -0.56 3.02
C ASP A 42 -13.61 -0.96 3.87
N GLY A 43 -13.85 -1.42 5.11
CA GLY A 43 -12.85 -1.97 6.03
C GLY A 43 -13.24 -3.38 6.48
N TYR A 44 -13.07 -3.69 7.76
CA TYR A 44 -13.29 -5.04 8.28
C TYR A 44 -14.76 -5.52 8.18
N LYS A 45 -15.76 -4.66 8.36
CA LYS A 45 -17.18 -5.05 8.11
C LYS A 45 -17.40 -5.48 6.66
N GLY A 46 -16.70 -4.84 5.73
CA GLY A 46 -16.64 -5.22 4.33
C GLY A 46 -15.98 -6.58 4.12
N ILE A 47 -14.87 -6.86 4.82
CA ILE A 47 -14.20 -8.16 4.79
C ILE A 47 -15.14 -9.26 5.28
N GLN A 48 -15.82 -9.03 6.40
CA GLN A 48 -16.77 -9.99 6.96
C GLN A 48 -17.91 -10.31 5.98
N SER A 49 -18.52 -9.29 5.38
CA SER A 49 -19.66 -9.46 4.47
C SER A 49 -19.28 -10.00 3.09
N LYS A 50 -18.19 -9.51 2.50
CA LYS A 50 -17.79 -9.84 1.12
C LYS A 50 -16.93 -11.11 1.00
N TYR A 51 -16.12 -11.36 2.02
CA TYR A 51 -15.23 -12.54 2.06
C TYR A 51 -15.73 -13.64 2.98
N GLY A 52 -16.65 -13.37 3.91
CA GLY A 52 -17.09 -14.34 4.92
C GLY A 52 -16.01 -14.62 5.97
N LEU A 53 -15.03 -13.71 6.12
CA LEU A 53 -13.88 -13.90 6.99
C LEU A 53 -14.10 -13.21 8.33
N GLN A 54 -13.83 -13.94 9.41
CA GLN A 54 -13.83 -13.43 10.76
C GLN A 54 -12.53 -13.85 11.45
N PHE A 55 -11.91 -12.92 12.16
CA PHE A 55 -10.63 -13.10 12.82
C PHE A 55 -10.72 -12.75 14.29
N LYS A 56 -9.77 -13.27 15.08
CA LYS A 56 -9.53 -12.73 16.41
C LYS A 56 -8.92 -11.33 16.25
N LEU A 57 -9.58 -10.32 16.81
CA LEU A 57 -9.18 -8.92 16.70
C LEU A 57 -8.49 -8.42 17.96
N ASP A 58 -7.39 -7.69 17.78
CA ASP A 58 -6.78 -6.83 18.78
C ASP A 58 -6.76 -5.39 18.21
N SER A 59 -7.57 -4.48 18.76
CA SER A 59 -7.55 -3.08 18.30
C SER A 59 -6.27 -2.39 18.75
N MET A 60 -5.64 -1.61 17.87
CA MET A 60 -4.41 -0.89 18.21
C MET A 60 -4.23 0.40 17.41
N ASP A 61 -3.34 1.26 17.88
CA ASP A 61 -2.96 2.47 17.15
C ASP A 61 -2.27 2.11 15.82
N ALA A 62 -2.60 2.85 14.76
CA ALA A 62 -2.05 2.62 13.42
C ALA A 62 -0.51 2.71 13.39
N SER A 63 0.11 3.50 14.27
CA SER A 63 1.56 3.61 14.39
C SER A 63 2.23 2.35 14.96
N LEU A 64 1.49 1.52 15.71
CA LEU A 64 2.03 0.34 16.40
C LEU A 64 1.84 -0.96 15.62
N ARG A 65 0.89 -1.00 14.68
CA ARG A 65 0.45 -2.23 14.02
C ARG A 65 1.56 -2.99 13.28
N TYR A 66 2.43 -2.28 12.56
CA TYR A 66 3.53 -2.89 11.84
C TYR A 66 4.61 -3.45 12.78
N GLN A 67 4.84 -2.79 13.92
CA GLN A 67 5.75 -3.29 14.95
C GLN A 67 5.16 -4.51 15.68
N ALA A 68 3.86 -4.52 15.95
CA ALA A 68 3.18 -5.67 16.52
C ALA A 68 3.24 -6.89 15.57
N LEU A 69 3.03 -6.66 14.27
CA LEU A 69 3.18 -7.67 13.23
C LEU A 69 4.61 -8.19 13.18
N ASP A 70 5.61 -7.30 13.18
CA ASP A 70 7.03 -7.66 13.20
C ASP A 70 7.44 -8.46 14.45
N ARG A 71 6.88 -8.13 15.61
CA ARG A 71 7.12 -8.89 16.85
C ARG A 71 6.31 -10.20 16.94
N GLY A 72 5.46 -10.49 15.96
CA GLY A 72 4.61 -11.68 15.94
C GLY A 72 3.48 -11.66 16.98
N GLN A 73 3.15 -10.47 17.51
CA GLN A 73 2.02 -10.30 18.43
C GLN A 73 0.69 -10.43 17.69
N ILE A 74 0.67 -10.04 16.41
CA ILE A 74 -0.39 -10.27 15.44
C ILE A 74 0.23 -10.90 14.18
N ASN A 75 -0.60 -11.46 13.31
CA ASN A 75 -0.16 -12.03 12.03
C ASN A 75 -0.89 -11.48 10.80
N LEU A 76 -1.82 -10.54 11.00
CA LEU A 76 -2.53 -9.80 9.98
C LEU A 76 -2.76 -8.37 10.46
N THR A 77 -2.64 -7.38 9.58
CA THR A 77 -2.99 -5.98 9.89
C THR A 77 -3.54 -5.27 8.66
N ASP A 78 -4.19 -4.14 8.85
CA ASP A 78 -4.59 -3.26 7.77
C ASP A 78 -3.43 -2.30 7.43
N GLY A 79 -3.42 -1.79 6.20
CA GLY A 79 -2.34 -0.95 5.71
C GLY A 79 -2.61 -0.41 4.32
N TYR A 80 -1.60 0.20 3.70
CA TYR A 80 -1.69 0.62 2.30
C TYR A 80 -0.68 -0.11 1.42
N THR A 81 -1.07 -0.37 0.16
CA THR A 81 -0.22 -1.07 -0.82
C THR A 81 1.10 -0.35 -1.12
N THR A 82 1.23 0.94 -0.78
CA THR A 82 2.45 1.73 -1.01
C THR A 82 3.19 2.15 0.26
N ASP A 83 2.80 1.62 1.43
CA ASP A 83 3.44 1.97 2.69
C ASP A 83 4.92 1.56 2.72
N ALA A 84 5.76 2.44 3.30
CA ALA A 84 7.19 2.21 3.46
C ALA A 84 7.49 0.98 4.34
N GLN A 85 6.62 0.70 5.31
CA GLN A 85 6.77 -0.36 6.29
C GLN A 85 6.75 -1.74 5.66
N LEU A 86 6.06 -1.93 4.53
CA LEU A 86 6.08 -3.19 3.79
C LEU A 86 7.51 -3.56 3.38
N ARG A 87 8.27 -2.57 2.90
CA ARG A 87 9.69 -2.78 2.57
C ARG A 87 10.56 -2.90 3.82
N GLN A 88 10.30 -2.09 4.85
CA GLN A 88 11.11 -2.07 6.07
C GLN A 88 11.07 -3.40 6.83
N TYR A 89 9.88 -4.00 6.96
CA TYR A 89 9.64 -5.18 7.79
C TYR A 89 9.42 -6.46 6.96
N HIS A 90 9.71 -6.44 5.66
CA HIS A 90 9.49 -7.58 4.75
C HIS A 90 8.05 -8.11 4.82
N LEU A 91 7.09 -7.20 4.61
CA LEU A 91 5.67 -7.49 4.61
C LEU A 91 5.12 -7.49 3.19
N VAL A 92 4.02 -8.21 3.01
CA VAL A 92 3.30 -8.29 1.74
C VAL A 92 1.85 -7.88 1.94
N ALA A 93 1.36 -7.04 1.03
CA ALA A 93 -0.06 -6.75 0.90
C ALA A 93 -0.70 -7.89 0.09
N LEU A 94 -1.77 -8.48 0.63
CA LEU A 94 -2.55 -9.49 -0.07
C LEU A 94 -3.43 -8.84 -1.14
N GLN A 95 -3.58 -9.52 -2.27
CA GLN A 95 -4.44 -9.04 -3.35
C GLN A 95 -5.92 -9.10 -2.93
N ASP A 96 -6.62 -7.99 -3.09
CA ASP A 96 -8.08 -7.90 -2.93
C ASP A 96 -8.80 -8.50 -4.14
N ASP A 97 -8.93 -9.83 -4.16
CA ASP A 97 -9.41 -10.61 -5.30
C ASP A 97 -10.91 -10.44 -5.59
N LYS A 98 -11.71 -10.01 -4.60
CA LYS A 98 -13.12 -9.68 -4.77
C LYS A 98 -13.37 -8.18 -4.95
N GLY A 99 -12.35 -7.33 -4.85
CA GLY A 99 -12.44 -5.88 -5.03
C GLY A 99 -13.31 -5.20 -3.97
N LEU A 100 -13.06 -5.43 -2.69
CA LEU A 100 -13.68 -4.70 -1.59
C LEU A 100 -13.23 -3.23 -1.55
N PHE A 101 -11.92 -2.99 -1.67
CA PHE A 101 -11.34 -1.68 -1.46
C PHE A 101 -11.48 -0.82 -2.73
N PRO A 102 -11.83 0.47 -2.57
CA PRO A 102 -11.79 1.40 -3.69
C PRO A 102 -10.40 1.46 -4.32
N ILE A 103 -10.34 1.64 -5.64
CA ILE A 103 -9.06 1.75 -6.34
C ILE A 103 -8.55 3.18 -6.22
N TYR A 104 -7.49 3.38 -5.44
CA TYR A 104 -6.80 4.67 -5.31
C TYR A 104 -5.59 4.74 -6.24
N ARG A 105 -5.69 5.54 -7.30
CA ARG A 105 -4.58 5.81 -8.24
C ARG A 105 -4.13 7.26 -8.10
N GLY A 106 -2.82 7.47 -7.97
CA GLY A 106 -2.24 8.80 -8.02
C GLY A 106 -2.35 9.38 -9.43
N ALA A 107 -2.89 10.58 -9.55
CA ALA A 107 -3.00 11.29 -10.83
C ALA A 107 -2.76 12.80 -10.60
N PRO A 108 -2.05 13.48 -11.51
CA PRO A 108 -1.98 14.94 -11.51
C PRO A 108 -3.38 15.54 -11.76
N LEU A 109 -3.75 16.55 -10.97
CA LEU A 109 -5.02 17.27 -11.10
C LEU A 109 -4.75 18.76 -11.30
N MET A 110 -5.44 19.38 -12.26
CA MET A 110 -5.34 20.81 -12.54
C MET A 110 -6.65 21.36 -13.13
N ARG A 111 -6.84 22.69 -13.07
CA ARG A 111 -8.00 23.36 -13.67
C ARG A 111 -7.96 23.23 -15.20
N THR A 112 -9.12 23.01 -15.82
CA THR A 112 -9.27 22.89 -17.29
C THR A 112 -8.64 24.06 -18.03
N ALA A 113 -8.99 25.29 -17.66
CA ALA A 113 -8.44 26.50 -18.31
C ALA A 113 -6.91 26.64 -18.17
N PHE A 114 -6.29 26.01 -17.16
CA PHE A 114 -4.83 25.97 -17.03
C PHE A 114 -4.23 24.87 -17.92
N ALA A 115 -4.83 23.68 -17.94
CA ALA A 115 -4.40 22.59 -18.81
C ALA A 115 -4.41 23.00 -20.30
N GLU A 116 -5.48 23.66 -20.74
CA GLU A 116 -5.64 24.15 -22.12
C GLU A 116 -4.60 25.20 -22.50
N LYS A 117 -4.21 26.06 -21.55
CA LYS A 117 -3.16 27.07 -21.74
C LYS A 117 -1.74 26.49 -21.68
N HIS A 118 -1.56 25.30 -21.12
CA HIS A 118 -0.26 24.66 -20.90
C HIS A 118 -0.24 23.21 -21.41
N PRO A 119 -0.53 22.95 -22.70
CA PRO A 119 -0.57 21.59 -23.24
C PRO A 119 0.76 20.84 -23.11
N GLN A 120 1.90 21.54 -23.13
CA GLN A 120 3.23 20.99 -22.91
C GLN A 120 3.42 20.41 -21.50
N LEU A 121 2.80 21.02 -20.49
CA LEU A 121 2.83 20.52 -19.12
C LEU A 121 2.01 19.22 -19.01
N VAL A 122 0.83 19.20 -19.61
CA VAL A 122 -0.03 18.01 -19.68
C VAL A 122 0.72 16.86 -20.35
N ALA A 123 1.34 17.11 -21.50
CA ALA A 123 2.14 16.13 -22.22
C ALA A 123 3.32 15.62 -21.38
N ALA A 124 4.01 16.51 -20.64
CA ALA A 124 5.11 16.11 -19.76
C ALA A 124 4.65 15.22 -18.61
N LEU A 125 3.56 15.58 -17.93
CA LEU A 125 2.99 14.80 -16.82
C LEU A 125 2.46 13.45 -17.29
N ASN A 126 1.87 13.37 -18.48
CA ASN A 126 1.38 12.11 -19.06
C ASN A 126 2.50 11.10 -19.33
N LYS A 127 3.77 11.52 -19.40
CA LYS A 127 4.90 10.57 -19.46
C LYS A 127 5.02 9.70 -18.21
N LEU A 128 4.45 10.14 -17.08
CA LEU A 128 4.43 9.36 -15.83
C LEU A 128 3.33 8.30 -15.81
N ALA A 129 2.36 8.37 -16.72
CA ALA A 129 1.23 7.44 -16.74
C ALA A 129 1.72 6.00 -16.89
N GLY A 130 1.33 5.15 -15.94
CA GLY A 130 1.71 3.72 -15.94
C GLY A 130 3.17 3.42 -15.61
N GLN A 131 4.01 4.42 -15.31
CA GLN A 131 5.44 4.19 -15.06
C GLN A 131 5.76 3.74 -13.63
N ILE A 132 4.96 4.17 -12.66
CA ILE A 132 5.24 3.95 -11.24
C ILE A 132 4.41 2.79 -10.72
N THR A 133 5.06 1.64 -10.55
CA THR A 133 4.47 0.47 -9.88
C THR A 133 4.38 0.69 -8.37
N GLU A 134 3.52 -0.09 -7.70
CA GLU A 134 3.40 -0.04 -6.23
C GLU A 134 4.74 -0.33 -5.54
N LYS A 135 5.52 -1.30 -6.03
CA LYS A 135 6.83 -1.64 -5.46
C LYS A 135 7.86 -0.51 -5.64
N GLN A 136 7.85 0.19 -6.77
CA GLN A 136 8.66 1.41 -6.93
C GLN A 136 8.21 2.50 -5.97
N MET A 137 6.90 2.70 -5.79
CA MET A 137 6.37 3.67 -4.84
C MET A 137 6.74 3.34 -3.39
N GLN A 138 6.61 2.08 -2.96
CA GLN A 138 7.08 1.60 -1.65
C GLN A 138 8.57 1.91 -1.45
N THR A 139 9.38 1.72 -2.49
CA THR A 139 10.82 2.00 -2.46
C THR A 139 11.10 3.49 -2.26
N MET A 140 10.38 4.35 -2.97
CA MET A 140 10.52 5.80 -2.84
C MET A 140 10.01 6.29 -1.48
N ASN A 141 8.86 5.80 -1.01
CA ASN A 141 8.31 6.13 0.30
C ASN A 141 9.25 5.67 1.43
N TYR A 142 9.86 4.49 1.31
CA TYR A 142 10.86 4.01 2.26
C TYR A 142 12.09 4.92 2.33
N ALA A 143 12.59 5.39 1.18
CA ALA A 143 13.71 6.33 1.15
C ALA A 143 13.36 7.65 1.88
N VAL A 144 12.14 8.15 1.73
CA VAL A 144 11.73 9.39 2.39
C VAL A 144 11.42 9.17 3.86
N SER A 145 10.50 8.27 4.18
CA SER A 145 9.93 8.15 5.53
C SER A 145 10.83 7.40 6.51
N VAL A 146 11.72 6.52 6.04
CA VAL A 146 12.57 5.69 6.92
C VAL A 146 14.03 6.08 6.82
N LYS A 147 14.53 6.37 5.61
CA LYS A 147 15.92 6.82 5.41
C LYS A 147 16.09 8.34 5.52
N ASN A 148 15.00 9.09 5.73
CA ASN A 148 15.01 10.55 5.82
C ASN A 148 15.64 11.25 4.61
N GLU A 149 15.58 10.64 3.42
CA GLU A 149 16.01 11.28 2.18
C GLU A 149 15.01 12.37 1.77
N LYS A 150 15.49 13.47 1.17
CA LYS A 150 14.60 14.51 0.65
C LYS A 150 13.75 13.96 -0.50
N ALA A 151 12.43 14.15 -0.43
CA ALA A 151 11.50 13.69 -1.46
C ALA A 151 11.88 14.19 -2.87
N ALA A 152 12.35 15.43 -2.99
CA ALA A 152 12.84 15.99 -4.26
C ALA A 152 14.02 15.20 -4.85
N THR A 153 14.98 14.80 -4.00
CA THR A 153 16.12 13.99 -4.42
C THR A 153 15.68 12.60 -4.87
N VAL A 154 14.76 11.97 -4.13
CA VAL A 154 14.21 10.66 -4.46
C VAL A 154 13.45 10.71 -5.79
N ALA A 155 12.59 11.71 -5.98
CA ALA A 155 11.84 11.91 -7.21
C ALA A 155 12.76 12.18 -8.41
N HIS A 156 13.74 13.07 -8.27
CA HIS A 156 14.72 13.36 -9.32
C HIS A 156 15.47 12.09 -9.74
N ARG A 157 15.98 11.32 -8.77
CA ARG A 157 16.66 10.05 -9.02
C ARG A 157 15.77 9.08 -9.79
N TYR A 158 14.51 8.92 -9.40
CA TYR A 158 13.56 8.06 -10.12
C TYR A 158 13.38 8.52 -11.57
N LEU A 159 13.16 9.82 -11.78
CA LEU A 159 12.94 10.38 -13.12
C LEU A 159 14.17 10.19 -14.04
N VAL A 160 15.38 10.40 -13.52
CA VAL A 160 16.63 10.19 -14.28
C VAL A 160 16.83 8.71 -14.60
N GLN A 161 16.67 7.82 -13.62
CA GLN A 161 16.86 6.37 -13.81
C GLN A 161 15.89 5.76 -14.83
N HIS A 162 14.69 6.32 -14.96
CA HIS A 162 13.68 5.85 -15.92
C HIS A 162 13.68 6.66 -17.22
N GLY A 163 14.69 7.51 -17.45
CA GLY A 163 14.82 8.31 -18.68
C GLY A 163 13.73 9.37 -18.88
N LEU A 164 12.98 9.71 -17.83
CA LEU A 164 11.91 10.71 -17.83
C LEU A 164 12.46 12.14 -17.67
N LEU A 165 13.67 12.26 -17.13
CA LEU A 165 14.42 13.49 -17.01
C LEU A 165 15.86 13.25 -17.45
N LYS A 166 16.47 14.20 -18.15
CA LYS A 166 17.90 14.15 -18.47
C LYS A 166 18.69 14.60 -17.25
N GLU A 167 19.80 13.93 -16.98
CA GLU A 167 20.75 14.40 -15.99
C GLU A 167 21.37 15.72 -16.48
N VAL A 168 21.09 16.80 -15.77
CA VAL A 168 21.77 18.07 -16.02
C VAL A 168 23.10 17.96 -15.28
N ARG A 169 24.19 17.83 -16.04
CA ARG A 169 25.56 17.92 -15.52
C ARG A 169 25.86 19.33 -15.04
#